data_AF-A0A1X7LMH6-F1
#
_entry.id   AF-A0A1X7LMH6-F1
#
_cell.length_a   1.000
_cell.length_b   1.000
_cell.length_c   1.000
_cell.angle_alpha   90.00
_cell.angle_beta   90.00
_cell.angle_gamma   90.00
#
_symmetry.space_group_name_H-M   'P 1'
#
loop_
_entity.id
_entity.type
_entity.pdbx_description
1 polymer ?
#
loop_
_entity_poly.entity_id
_entity_poly.type
_entity_poly.pdbx_seq_one_letter_code
_entity_poly.pdbx_strand_id
1 'polypeptide(L)' 'MGYGKDYLRNKHRQTLIQIFTKPVPSGVKWQDVERLILALGGDVSPGRGSRIRFQLNGSIAHFHRPHPSP' A
#
# COMPACT_ATOMS: atom_id res chain seq x y z
N MET A 1 5.24 5.92 -16.02
CA MET A 1 5.76 6.92 -15.06
C MET A 1 6.45 6.16 -13.95
N GLY A 2 7.79 6.15 -13.94
CA GLY A 2 8.57 5.40 -12.96
C GLY A 2 8.64 6.12 -11.62
N TYR A 3 8.02 5.56 -10.59
CA TYR A 3 8.20 6.03 -9.22
C TYR A 3 9.54 5.52 -8.72
N GLY A 4 10.59 6.33 -8.88
CA GLY A 4 11.93 6.05 -8.35
C GLY A 4 12.02 6.27 -6.84
N LYS A 5 13.15 5.86 -6.25
CA LYS A 5 13.50 5.97 -4.82
C LYS A 5 13.32 7.40 -4.25
N ASP A 6 13.34 8.40 -5.12
CA ASP A 6 13.14 9.83 -4.86
C ASP A 6 11.68 10.20 -4.48
N TYR A 7 10.73 9.26 -4.60
CA TYR A 7 9.31 9.49 -4.27
C TYR A 7 8.98 9.24 -2.78
N LEU A 8 9.95 8.81 -1.97
CA LEU A 8 9.78 8.58 -0.53
C LEU A 8 9.66 9.92 0.25
N ARG A 9 8.42 10.27 0.61
CA ARG A 9 8.08 11.46 1.42
C ARG A 9 7.81 11.08 2.87
N ASN A 10 7.79 12.08 3.76
CA ASN A 10 7.48 11.87 5.20
C ASN A 10 6.16 11.11 5.42
N LYS A 11 5.14 11.36 4.60
CA LYS A 11 3.87 10.63 4.70
C LYS A 11 4.04 9.12 4.48
N HIS A 12 4.85 8.71 3.49
CA HIS A 12 5.13 7.29 3.23
C HIS A 12 5.88 6.65 4.42
N ARG A 13 6.86 7.35 5.00
CA ARG A 13 7.56 6.90 6.21
C ARG A 13 6.59 6.72 7.39
N GLN A 14 5.67 7.66 7.58
CA GLN A 14 4.66 7.57 8.62
C GLN A 14 3.73 6.37 8.41
N THR A 15 3.27 6.14 7.18
CA THR A 15 2.45 4.97 6.84
C THR A 15 3.22 3.67 7.10
N LEU A 16 4.50 3.60 6.71
CA LEU A 16 5.36 2.45 6.98
C LEU A 16 5.46 2.17 8.48
N ILE A 17 5.69 3.19 9.32
CA ILE A 17 5.73 3.03 10.77
C ILE A 17 4.37 2.51 11.28
N GLN A 18 3.26 3.13 10.87
CA GLN A 18 1.93 2.76 11.34
C GLN A 18 1.54 1.31 11.03
N ILE A 19 1.88 0.78 9.85
CA ILE A 19 1.54 -0.61 9.49
C ILE A 19 2.35 -1.66 10.27
N PHE A 20 3.48 -1.28 10.88
CA PHE A 20 4.30 -2.15 11.73
C PHE A 20 4.04 -1.96 13.23
N THR A 21 3.33 -0.90 13.63
CA THR A 21 2.90 -0.69 15.02
C THR A 21 1.92 -1.77 15.48
N LYS A 22 1.99 -2.16 16.76
CA LYS A 22 1.08 -3.12 17.39
C LYS A 22 0.38 -2.47 18.60
N PRO A 23 -0.97 -2.34 18.61
CA PRO A 23 -1.90 -2.67 17.52
C PRO A 23 -1.72 -1.74 16.30
N VAL A 24 -2.09 -2.21 15.12
CA VAL A 24 -2.12 -1.36 13.91
C VAL A 24 -3.21 -0.29 14.11
N PRO A 25 -2.91 1.01 13.94
CA PRO A 25 -3.90 2.07 14.11
C PRO A 25 -5.04 1.95 13.09
N SER A 26 -6.29 2.15 13.52
CA SER A 26 -7.47 2.11 12.64
C SER A 26 -7.51 3.26 11.61
N GLY A 27 -6.75 4.33 11.83
CA GLY A 27 -6.69 5.50 10.95
C GLY A 27 -5.82 5.34 9.70
N VAL A 28 -5.16 4.18 9.50
CA VAL A 28 -4.34 3.94 8.30
C VAL A 28 -5.24 3.81 7.08
N LYS A 29 -5.18 4.81 6.19
CA LYS A 29 -5.98 4.81 4.95
C LYS A 29 -5.40 3.81 3.95
N TRP A 30 -6.26 3.02 3.32
CA TRP A 30 -5.87 2.06 2.28
C TRP A 30 -5.03 2.69 1.15
N GLN A 31 -5.47 3.86 0.67
CA GLN A 31 -4.76 4.63 -0.37
C GLN A 31 -3.34 5.02 0.02
N ASP A 32 -3.05 5.20 1.32
CA ASP A 32 -1.71 5.55 1.77
C ASP A 32 -0.78 4.32 1.73
N VAL A 33 -1.32 3.11 1.93
CA VAL A 33 -0.58 1.84 1.73
C VAL A 33 -0.29 1.62 0.24
N GLU A 34 -1.27 1.84 -0.64
CA GLU A 34 -1.07 1.75 -2.10
C GLU A 34 0.04 2.71 -2.56
N ARG A 35 -0.01 3.97 -2.11
CA ARG A 35 1.03 4.97 -2.41
C ARG A 35 2.39 4.60 -1.85
N LEU A 36 2.46 4.01 -0.65
CA LEU A 36 3.70 3.51 -0.08
C LEU A 36 4.34 2.42 -0.96
N ILE A 37 3.56 1.45 -1.45
CA ILE A 37 4.06 0.40 -2.35
C ILE A 37 4.65 1.02 -3.62
N LEU A 38 3.91 1.93 -4.27
CA LEU A 38 4.39 2.64 -5.46
C LEU A 38 5.66 3.45 -5.16
N ALA A 39 5.72 4.15 -4.03
CA ALA A 39 6.89 4.94 -3.61
C ALA A 39 8.14 4.10 -3.34
N LEU A 40 7.96 2.83 -2.96
CA LEU A 40 9.05 1.87 -2.77
C LEU A 40 9.48 1.20 -4.08
N GLY A 41 8.93 1.61 -5.23
CA GLY A 41 9.21 1.02 -6.54
C GLY A 41 8.42 -0.27 -6.82
N GLY A 42 7.37 -0.53 -6.04
CA GLY A 42 6.45 -1.64 -6.27
C GLY A 42 5.35 -1.32 -7.29
N ASP A 43 4.52 -2.33 -7.57
CA ASP A 43 3.32 -2.23 -8.41
C ASP A 43 2.06 -2.52 -7.60
N VAL A 44 0.98 -1.84 -7.97
CA VAL A 44 -0.36 -2.05 -7.41
C VAL A 44 -1.33 -2.25 -8.57
N SER A 45 -1.91 -3.44 -8.68
CA SER A 45 -2.79 -3.81 -9.80
C SER A 45 -4.14 -4.38 -9.31
N PRO A 46 -5.27 -4.02 -9.95
CA PRO A 46 -6.57 -4.60 -9.62
C PRO A 46 -6.65 -6.07 -10.09
N GLY A 47 -7.37 -6.90 -9.34
CA GLY A 47 -7.78 -8.25 -9.74
C GLY A 47 -9.27 -8.33 -10.05
N ARG A 48 -9.82 -9.55 -10.18
CA ARG A 48 -11.27 -9.75 -10.29
C ARG A 48 -11.99 -9.30 -9.01
N GLY A 49 -13.08 -8.55 -9.17
CA GLY A 49 -13.87 -8.02 -8.05
C GLY A 49 -13.09 -6.98 -7.24
N SER A 50 -13.16 -7.05 -5.91
CA SER A 50 -12.44 -6.14 -5.01
C SER A 50 -11.00 -6.54 -4.71
N ARG A 51 -10.50 -7.58 -5.38
CA ARG A 51 -9.14 -8.07 -5.17
C ARG A 51 -8.13 -7.05 -5.68
N ILE A 52 -7.04 -6.90 -4.95
CA ILE A 52 -5.91 -6.06 -5.33
C ILE A 52 -4.62 -6.82 -5.09
N ARG A 53 -3.69 -6.66 -6.01
CA ARG A 53 -2.36 -7.27 -5.99
C ARG A 53 -1.33 -6.20 -5.69
N PHE A 54 -0.49 -6.45 -4.70
CA PHE A 54 0.71 -5.68 -4.42
C PHE A 54 1.92 -6.50 -4.83
N GLN A 55 2.84 -5.89 -5.57
CA GLN A 55 4.14 -6.46 -5.89
C GLN A 55 5.23 -5.53 -5.38
N LEU A 56 6.16 -6.04 -4.59
CA LEU A 56 7.29 -5.27 -4.07
C LEU A 56 8.49 -6.17 -3.88
N ASN A 57 9.64 -5.78 -4.45
CA ASN A 57 10.91 -6.51 -4.31
C ASN A 57 10.80 -8.02 -4.63
N GLY A 58 10.08 -8.37 -5.70
CA GLY A 58 9.85 -9.77 -6.10
C GLY A 58 8.76 -10.50 -5.29
N SER A 59 8.32 -9.97 -4.16
CA SER A 59 7.22 -10.52 -3.37
C SER A 59 5.86 -10.08 -3.90
N ILE A 60 4.87 -10.97 -3.83
CA ILE A 60 3.49 -10.71 -4.25
C ILE A 60 2.55 -10.95 -3.06
N ALA A 61 1.63 -10.02 -2.84
CA ALA A 61 0.56 -10.16 -1.86
C ALA A 61 -0.80 -9.83 -2.49
N HIS A 62 -1.83 -10.59 -2.11
CA HIS A 62 -3.21 -10.40 -2.56
C HIS A 62 -4.10 -10.00 -1.40
N PHE A 63 -4.84 -8.91 -1.57
CA PHE A 63 -5.78 -8.41 -0.57
C PHE A 63 -7.14 -8.12 -1.20
N HIS A 64 -8.12 -7.84 -0.36
CA HIS A 64 -9.39 -7.25 -0.77
C HIS A 64 -9.37 -5.77 -0.38
N ARG A 65 -9.79 -4.88 -1.29
CA ARG A 65 -10.03 -3.49 -0.93
C ARG A 65 -11.12 -3.43 0.14
N PRO A 66 -10.93 -2.62 1.20
CA PRO A 66 -12.00 -2.36 2.14
C PRO A 66 -13.15 -1.68 1.39
N HIS A 67 -14.30 -2.34 1.37
CA HIS A 67 -15.52 -1.76 0.78
C HIS A 67 -16.17 -0.84 1.80
N PRO A 68 -16.54 0.40 1.41
CA PRO A 68 -17.22 1.32 2.31
C PRO A 68 -18.67 0.91 2.67
N SER A 69 -19.24 -0.11 2.01
CA SER A 69 -20.50 -0.77 2.39
C SER A 69 -20.68 -2.04 1.56
N PRO A 70 -21.31 -3.14 2.07
CA PRO A 70 -21.98 -4.11 1.21
C PRO A 70 -23.20 -3.50 0.51
#